data_AF-A0A6J4Y3V3-F1
#
_entry.id   AF-A0A6J4Y3V3-F1
#
_cell.length_a   1.000
_cell.length_b   1.000
_cell.length_c   1.000
_cell.angle_alpha   90.00
_cell.angle_beta   90.00
_cell.angle_gamma   90.00
#
_symmetry.space_group_name_H-M   'P 1'
#
loop_
_entity.id
_entity.type
_entity.pdbx_description
1 polymer ?
#
loop_
_entity_poly.entity_id
_entity_poly.type
_entity_poly.pdbx_seq_one_letter_code
_entity_poly.pdbx_strand_id
1 'polypeptide(L)' 'MIDILDPYHPQEVGYYIPDPAASDGIVQTNDVDLDYRGYVYTTDRTGLGLHIVEYTGKNK' A
#
# COMPACT_ATOMS: atom_id res chain seq x y z
N MET A 1 3.92 -1.55 -4.08
CA MET A 1 4.70 -2.68 -3.57
C MET A 1 5.93 -2.84 -4.44
N ILE A 2 7.11 -2.77 -3.82
CA ILE A 2 8.39 -2.84 -4.53
C ILE A 2 9.12 -4.10 -4.09
N ASP A 3 9.46 -4.98 -5.04
CA ASP A 3 10.42 -6.07 -4.85
C ASP A 3 11.83 -5.45 -4.80
N ILE A 4 12.51 -5.63 -3.66
CA ILE A 4 13.85 -5.10 -3.40
C ILE A 4 14.88 -6.22 -3.20
N LEU A 5 14.60 -7.44 -3.66
CA LEU A 5 15.52 -8.58 -3.56
C LEU A 5 16.86 -8.31 -4.26
N ASP A 6 16.83 -7.56 -5.37
CA ASP A 6 18.03 -6.94 -5.95
C ASP A 6 18.02 -5.43 -5.62
N PRO A 7 18.88 -4.98 -4.68
CA PRO A 7 18.93 -3.57 -4.27
C PRO A 7 19.32 -2.60 -5.39
N TYR A 8 19.96 -3.08 -6.46
CA TYR A 8 20.36 -2.25 -7.61
C TYR A 8 19.29 -2.19 -8.70
N HIS A 9 18.29 -3.09 -8.65
CA HIS A 9 17.22 -3.17 -9.63
C HIS A 9 15.85 -3.38 -8.95
N PRO A 10 15.38 -2.40 -8.15
CA PRO A 10 14.04 -2.48 -7.54
C PRO A 10 12.95 -2.58 -8.60
N GLN A 11 11.94 -3.41 -8.36
CA GLN A 11 10.84 -3.65 -9.31
C GLN A 11 9.48 -3.38 -8.66
N GLU A 12 8.62 -2.61 -9.32
CA GLU A 12 7.23 -2.50 -8.90
C GLU A 12 6.48 -3.80 -9.24
N VAL A 13 5.86 -4.41 -8.23
CA VAL A 13 5.16 -5.69 -8.35
C VAL A 13 3.66 -5.60 -7.99
N GLY A 14 3.19 -4.43 -7.58
CA GLY A 14 1.79 -4.19 -7.29
C GLY A 14 1.55 -2.81 -6.72
N TYR A 15 0.29 -2.38 -6.71
CA TYR A 15 -0.13 -1.10 -6.14
C TYR A 15 -1.50 -1.24 -5.51
N TYR A 16 -1.81 -0.31 -4.61
CA TYR A 16 -3.14 -0.12 -4.06
C TYR A 16 -3.41 1.39 -4.04
N ILE A 17 -4.52 1.82 -4.63
CA ILE A 17 -4.98 3.20 -4.65
C ILE A 17 -6.44 3.15 -4.22
N PRO A 18 -6.80 3.69 -3.04
CA PRO A 18 -8.19 3.71 -2.62
C PRO A 18 -8.99 4.73 -3.42
N ASP A 19 -10.31 4.54 -3.44
CA ASP A 19 -11.21 5.58 -3.92
C ASP A 19 -11.16 6.80 -2.99
N PRO A 20 -11.26 8.02 -3.52
CA PRO A 20 -11.26 9.24 -2.72
C PRO A 20 -12.47 9.34 -1.78
N ALA A 21 -12.29 10.01 -0.64
CA ALA A 21 -13.38 10.29 0.29
C ALA A 21 -14.31 11.37 -0.29
N ALA A 22 -15.57 11.00 -0.58
CA ALA A 22 -16.59 11.86 -1.21
C ALA A 22 -16.12 12.55 -2.51
N SER A 23 -17.03 13.26 -3.19
CA SER A 23 -16.65 14.05 -4.36
C SER A 23 -15.73 15.19 -3.91
N ASP A 24 -14.51 15.24 -4.47
CA ASP A 24 -13.42 16.21 -4.23
C ASP A 24 -12.36 15.82 -3.19
N GLY A 25 -12.43 14.63 -2.59
CA GLY A 25 -11.36 14.13 -1.72
C GLY A 25 -10.07 13.83 -2.49
N ILE A 26 -8.94 14.37 -2.05
CA ILE A 26 -7.61 13.91 -2.51
C ILE A 26 -7.20 12.77 -1.59
N VAL A 27 -6.81 11.62 -2.15
CA VAL A 27 -6.17 10.54 -1.39
C VAL A 27 -4.83 11.04 -0.86
N GLN A 28 -4.63 10.95 0.45
CA GLN A 28 -3.40 11.36 1.11
C GLN A 28 -2.89 10.25 2.03
N THR A 29 -2.56 9.11 1.42
CA THR A 29 -1.80 8.06 2.09
C THR A 29 -0.42 8.56 2.49
N ASN A 30 -0.04 8.40 3.75
CA ASN A 30 1.20 9.00 4.27
C ASN A 30 2.10 8.07 5.08
N ASP A 31 1.56 6.97 5.62
CA ASP A 31 2.34 6.02 6.41
C ASP A 31 2.06 4.59 5.97
N VAL A 32 3.05 3.71 6.17
CA VAL A 32 2.98 2.29 5.81
C VAL A 32 3.74 1.42 6.81
N ASP A 33 3.12 0.31 7.22
CA ASP A 33 3.74 -0.73 8.04
C ASP A 33 3.41 -2.13 7.50
N LEU A 34 4.23 -3.13 7.83
CA LEU A 34 4.08 -4.53 7.41
C LEU A 34 4.25 -5.46 8.61
N ASP A 35 3.27 -6.34 8.83
CA ASP A 35 3.38 -7.35 9.87
C ASP A 35 3.92 -8.72 9.38
N TYR A 36 4.22 -9.60 10.33
CA TYR A 36 4.76 -10.93 10.06
C TYR A 36 3.79 -11.88 9.34
N ARG A 37 2.51 -11.52 9.24
CA ARG A 37 1.48 -12.29 8.51
C ARG A 37 1.41 -11.87 7.05
N GLY A 38 2.11 -10.80 6.66
CA GLY A 38 2.10 -10.26 5.30
C GLY A 38 1.05 -9.17 5.08
N TYR A 39 0.39 -8.67 6.13
CA TYR A 39 -0.56 -7.56 5.98
C TYR A 39 0.17 -6.21 5.95
N VAL A 40 -0.17 -5.41 4.96
CA VAL A 40 0.29 -4.03 4.81
C VAL A 40 -0.78 -3.10 5.37
N TYR A 41 -0.37 -2.24 6.29
CA TYR A 41 -1.22 -1.24 6.92
C TYR A 41 -0.85 0.11 6.35
N THR A 42 -1.81 0.85 5.80
CA THR A 42 -1.58 2.23 5.36
C THR A 42 -2.59 3.17 6.02
N THR A 43 -2.14 4.39 6.34
CA THR A 43 -3.02 5.44 6.87
C THR A 43 -3.22 6.53 5.83
N ASP A 44 -4.44 7.04 5.79
CA ASP A 44 -4.86 8.18 4.98
C ASP A 44 -5.38 9.31 5.89
N ARG A 45 -4.86 10.52 5.70
CA ARG A 45 -5.18 11.68 6.54
C ARG A 45 -6.38 12.51 6.07
N THR A 46 -7.02 12.17 4.95
CA THR A 46 -8.17 12.89 4.38
C THR A 46 -9.50 12.16 4.61
N GLY A 47 -9.52 11.24 5.57
CA GLY A 47 -10.75 10.64 6.09
C GLY A 47 -11.03 9.22 5.63
N LEU A 48 -10.13 8.60 4.84
CA LEU A 48 -10.25 7.17 4.50
C LEU A 48 -9.76 6.26 5.64
N GLY A 49 -8.93 6.77 6.55
CA GLY A 49 -8.55 6.08 7.77
C GLY A 49 -7.47 5.02 7.55
N LEU A 50 -7.68 3.81 8.11
CA LEU A 50 -6.74 2.69 8.02
C LEU A 50 -7.16 1.71 6.92
N HIS A 51 -6.26 1.45 5.98
CA HIS A 51 -6.41 0.40 4.98
C HIS A 51 -5.51 -0.78 5.36
N ILE A 52 -6.06 -1.99 5.27
CA ILE A 52 -5.31 -3.23 5.50
C ILE A 52 -5.39 -4.01 4.20
N VAL A 53 -4.24 -4.22 3.56
CA VAL A 53 -4.15 -4.90 2.26
C VAL A 53 -3.18 -6.06 2.34
N GLU A 54 -3.42 -7.07 1.50
CA GLU A 54 -2.57 -8.24 1.35
C GLU A 54 -2.08 -8.31 -0.09
N TYR A 55 -0.80 -8.63 -0.29
CA TYR A 55 -0.26 -8.86 -1.62
C TYR A 55 -0.65 -10.26 -2.11
N THR A 56 -1.39 -10.33 -3.23
CA THR A 56 -1.90 -11.58 -3.79
C THR A 56 -1.02 -12.16 -4.91
N GLY A 57 0.14 -11.57 -5.19
CA GLY A 57 1.04 -12.09 -6.21
C GLY A 57 1.68 -13.40 -5.80
N LYS A 58 2.24 -14.14 -6.76
CA LYS A 58 2.91 -15.40 -6.46
C LYS A 58 4.10 -15.14 -5.55
N ASN A 59 4.13 -15.82 -4.39
CA ASN A 59 5.37 -15.99 -3.64
C ASN A 59 6.36 -16.70 -4.56
N LYS A 60 7.52 -16.07 -4.81
CA LYS A 60 8.62 -16.71 -5.53
C LYS A 60 9.24 -17.81 -4.66
#